data_AF-A0AAD8EB51-F1
#
_entry.id   AF-A0AAD8EB51-F1
#
_cell.length_a   1.000
_cell.length_b   1.000
_cell.length_c   1.000
_cell.angle_alpha   90.00
_cell.angle_beta   90.00
_cell.angle_gamma   90.00
#
_symmetry.space_group_name_H-M   'P 1'
#
loop_
_entity.id
_entity.type
_entity.pdbx_description
1 polymer ?
#
loop_
_entity_poly.entity_id
_entity_poly.type
_entity_poly.pdbx_seq_one_letter_code
_entity_poly.pdbx_strand_id
1 'polypeptide(L)'
;ELFPSRLIGRGVFLHDAAQLLLLISLSTCQENITDIERLVICLLHHPDHQVVNVVLIFIEALVSSGRSLDLEDEDSTLPVDAVFCKQVHEWNRSHGGVLANTISTSTEIGEILVKQVMADKQDKYQECYQRMFLVISECPKLVLGLERSSEQMLQSLLKKCHDEYENISWTIIKCVGAIINIVMPSARTGSELCCSLVTFSSTEKSITCRMTVANILLNNTSWLRGDVSFLSVLDLCKLWTVVMTLLDDDSACVRDVISELATRLDCTSQPVMSQRARELLLDCFTTMMMHRDTLMCCVCLVVWCVGASDTDGNNEDLPEERVFDKGEMNIFAEAATLTDLVSGHLKKLLKQRDTCELFETTLSADVKAWIAHTCWPDYDSTEIVGNYSSLADFVKRAEESAILPCSSSHFLLLSQKSGFLTLYRTRKLIEVIQEAVCSE
;
A
#
# COMPACT_ATOMS: atom_id res chain seq x y z
N GLU A 1 -26.42 43.61 0.09
CA GLU A 1 -25.83 42.57 -0.78
C GLU A 1 -24.37 42.92 -1.04
N LEU A 2 -23.44 42.15 -0.46
CA LEU A 2 -22.00 42.36 -0.60
C LEU A 2 -21.53 41.74 -1.91
N PHE A 3 -20.95 42.55 -2.79
CA PHE A 3 -20.42 42.11 -4.08
C PHE A 3 -19.37 41.00 -3.91
N PRO A 4 -19.50 39.83 -4.58
CA PRO A 4 -18.56 38.72 -4.51
C PRO A 4 -17.11 39.09 -4.86
N SER A 5 -16.91 40.09 -5.73
CA SER A 5 -15.59 40.50 -6.23
C SER A 5 -14.66 41.07 -5.15
N ARG A 6 -15.20 41.70 -4.10
CA ARG A 6 -14.37 42.23 -2.98
C ARG A 6 -13.85 41.14 -2.05
N LEU A 7 -14.57 40.03 -1.93
CA LEU A 7 -14.17 38.89 -1.10
C LEU A 7 -13.05 38.08 -1.79
N ILE A 8 -13.18 37.88 -3.11
CA ILE A 8 -12.15 37.21 -3.91
C ILE A 8 -10.83 37.99 -3.87
N GLY A 9 -10.85 39.30 -4.13
CA GLY A 9 -9.63 40.13 -4.11
C GLY A 9 -8.94 40.18 -2.73
N ARG A 10 -9.70 40.05 -1.64
CA ARG A 10 -9.12 39.99 -0.28
C ARG A 10 -8.42 38.66 -0.02
N GLY A 11 -9.00 37.54 -0.46
CA GLY A 11 -8.39 36.21 -0.33
C GLY A 11 -7.05 36.13 -1.07
N VAL A 12 -7.01 36.60 -2.33
CA VAL A 12 -5.77 36.67 -3.13
C VAL A 12 -4.71 37.53 -2.44
N PHE A 13 -5.07 38.72 -1.97
CA PHE A 13 -4.11 39.58 -1.28
C PHE A 13 -3.54 38.93 -0.01
N LEU A 14 -4.39 38.28 0.80
CA LEU A 14 -3.95 37.62 2.03
C LEU A 14 -3.05 36.41 1.74
N HIS A 15 -3.37 35.64 0.71
CA HIS A 15 -2.56 34.54 0.21
C HIS A 15 -1.14 34.99 -0.16
N ASP A 16 -1.03 36.01 -1.01
CA ASP A 16 0.26 36.53 -1.48
C ASP A 16 1.04 37.21 -0.34
N ALA A 17 0.34 37.91 0.55
CA ALA A 17 0.95 38.51 1.74
C ALA A 17 1.52 37.46 2.70
N ALA A 18 0.83 36.33 2.89
CA ALA A 18 1.33 35.23 3.73
C ALA A 18 2.61 34.61 3.14
N GLN A 19 2.64 34.37 1.83
CA GLN A 19 3.85 33.87 1.15
C GLN A 19 5.02 34.83 1.30
N LEU A 20 4.79 36.12 1.01
CA LEU A 20 5.83 37.14 1.12
C LEU A 20 6.36 37.27 2.56
N LEU A 21 5.46 37.23 3.55
CA LEU A 21 5.82 37.32 4.96
C LEU A 21 6.71 36.16 5.40
N LEU A 22 6.38 34.93 4.98
CA LEU A 22 7.20 33.75 5.27
C LEU A 22 8.58 33.83 4.59
N LEU A 23 8.65 34.26 3.32
CA LEU A 23 9.93 34.47 2.62
C LEU A 23 10.81 35.53 3.27
N ILE A 24 10.22 36.69 3.61
CA ILE A 24 10.95 37.76 4.30
C ILE A 24 11.47 37.24 5.64
N SER A 25 10.68 36.46 6.37
CA SER A 25 11.08 35.88 7.65
C SER A 25 12.28 34.92 7.49
N LEU A 26 12.28 34.06 6.46
CA LEU A 26 13.46 33.22 6.14
C LEU A 26 14.71 34.07 5.84
N SER A 27 14.56 35.18 5.12
CA SER A 27 15.70 36.04 4.75
C SER A 27 16.26 36.88 5.91
N THR A 28 15.42 37.19 6.90
CA THR A 28 15.76 38.14 7.99
C THR A 28 16.06 37.47 9.32
N CYS A 29 15.49 36.29 9.60
CA CYS A 29 15.61 35.61 10.89
C CYS A 29 16.66 34.48 10.89
N GLN A 30 17.82 34.69 10.27
CA GLN A 30 18.89 33.66 10.20
C GLN A 30 19.34 33.14 11.58
N GLU A 31 19.23 33.95 12.63
CA GLU A 31 19.64 33.58 14.00
C GLU A 31 18.47 33.26 14.95
N ASN A 32 17.22 33.61 14.61
CA ASN A 32 16.08 33.46 15.52
C ASN A 32 14.95 32.61 14.94
N ILE A 33 15.20 31.30 14.85
CA ILE A 33 14.27 30.29 14.33
C ILE A 33 12.94 30.27 15.13
N THR A 34 12.98 30.62 16.43
CA THR A 34 11.79 30.66 17.28
C THR A 34 10.77 31.71 16.85
N ASP A 35 11.21 32.80 16.21
CA ASP A 35 10.28 33.81 15.70
C ASP A 35 9.54 33.30 14.46
N ILE A 36 10.20 32.51 13.60
CA ILE A 36 9.57 31.89 12.44
C ILE A 36 8.54 30.84 12.88
N GLU A 37 8.87 30.02 13.88
CA GLU A 37 7.94 29.07 14.47
C GLU A 37 6.68 29.76 15.03
N ARG A 38 6.86 30.85 15.80
CA ARG A 38 5.73 31.65 16.31
C ARG A 38 4.89 32.26 15.20
N LEU A 39 5.52 32.72 14.13
CA LEU A 39 4.82 33.21 12.95
C LEU A 39 3.96 32.11 12.31
N VAL A 40 4.53 30.92 12.12
CA VAL A 40 3.81 29.74 11.60
C VAL A 40 2.59 29.43 12.48
N ILE A 41 2.76 29.40 13.80
CA ILE A 41 1.67 29.18 14.76
C ILE A 41 0.57 30.24 14.63
N CYS A 42 0.95 31.52 14.51
CA CYS A 42 0.00 32.61 14.33
C CYS A 42 -0.78 32.49 13.01
N LEU A 43 -0.11 32.10 11.92
CA LEU A 43 -0.75 31.96 10.61
C LEU A 43 -1.61 30.69 10.51
N LEU A 44 -1.29 29.59 11.22
CA LEU A 44 -2.15 28.41 11.31
C LEU A 44 -3.48 28.68 12.04
N HIS A 45 -3.50 29.66 12.95
CA HIS A 45 -4.72 30.13 13.60
C HIS A 45 -5.51 31.16 12.78
N HIS A 46 -5.04 31.51 11.59
CA HIS A 46 -5.67 32.54 10.79
C HIS A 46 -7.07 32.08 10.33
N PRO A 47 -8.10 32.95 10.39
CA PRO A 47 -9.47 32.58 10.03
C PRO A 47 -9.69 32.36 8.52
N ASP A 48 -8.74 32.82 7.69
CA ASP A 48 -8.77 32.62 6.24
C ASP A 48 -7.98 31.36 5.86
N HIS A 49 -8.69 30.36 5.35
CA HIS A 49 -8.13 29.11 4.85
C HIS A 49 -7.03 29.28 3.81
N GLN A 50 -7.05 30.34 2.98
CA GLN A 50 -5.99 30.57 1.99
C GLN A 50 -4.65 30.87 2.65
N VAL A 51 -4.67 31.57 3.79
CA VAL A 51 -3.46 31.80 4.60
C VAL A 51 -2.99 30.51 5.24
N VAL A 52 -3.90 29.71 5.81
CA VAL A 52 -3.56 28.41 6.41
C VAL A 52 -2.96 27.48 5.35
N ASN A 53 -3.53 27.47 4.14
CA ASN A 53 -3.06 26.66 3.02
C ASN A 53 -1.60 26.98 2.65
N VAL A 54 -1.26 28.26 2.51
CA VAL A 54 0.12 28.74 2.27
C VAL A 54 1.07 28.25 3.35
N VAL A 55 0.63 28.27 4.62
CA VAL A 55 1.47 27.84 5.75
C VAL A 55 1.67 26.32 5.74
N LEU A 56 0.64 25.54 5.40
CA LEU A 56 0.76 24.10 5.27
C LEU A 56 1.73 23.73 4.14
N ILE A 57 1.65 24.40 2.99
CA ILE A 57 2.61 24.22 1.88
C ILE A 57 4.02 24.62 2.30
N PHE A 58 4.16 25.73 3.04
CA PHE A 58 5.46 26.14 3.59
C PHE A 58 6.06 25.06 4.49
N ILE A 59 5.27 24.49 5.40
CA ILE A 59 5.72 23.41 6.27
C ILE A 59 6.08 22.19 5.43
N GLU A 60 5.22 21.76 4.51
CA GLU A 60 5.46 20.62 3.61
C GLU A 60 6.76 20.80 2.81
N ALA A 61 6.98 21.98 2.21
CA ALA A 61 8.20 22.31 1.48
C ALA A 61 9.45 22.27 2.37
N LEU A 62 9.35 22.67 3.64
CA LEU A 62 10.46 22.59 4.60
C LEU A 62 10.82 21.14 4.94
N VAL A 63 9.82 20.28 5.13
CA VAL A 63 10.02 18.94 5.71
C VAL A 63 10.15 17.85 4.66
N SER A 64 9.65 18.10 3.45
CA SER A 64 9.78 17.18 2.33
C SER A 64 11.25 16.93 1.97
N SER A 65 11.57 15.70 1.61
CA SER A 65 12.90 15.32 1.14
C SER A 65 13.26 15.85 -0.26
N GLY A 66 12.43 16.75 -0.82
CA GLY A 66 12.52 17.19 -2.22
C GLY A 66 11.99 16.16 -3.22
N ARG A 67 11.42 15.05 -2.74
CA ARG A 67 10.57 14.14 -3.51
C ARG A 67 9.12 14.56 -3.29
N SER A 68 8.74 15.78 -3.68
CA SER A 68 7.30 16.03 -3.81
C SER A 68 6.82 15.04 -4.86
N LEU A 69 5.88 14.18 -4.49
CA LEU A 69 5.01 13.59 -5.50
C LEU A 69 4.49 14.79 -6.28
N ASP A 70 4.66 14.78 -7.61
CA ASP A 70 3.94 15.66 -8.51
C ASP A 70 2.45 15.35 -8.33
N LEU A 71 1.88 15.79 -7.21
CA LEU A 71 0.45 15.86 -7.01
C LEU A 71 0.05 16.93 -8.00
N GLU A 72 -0.65 16.49 -9.05
CA GLU A 72 -1.27 17.33 -10.06
C GLU A 72 -2.03 18.45 -9.34
N ASP A 73 -1.38 19.60 -9.18
CA ASP A 73 -1.90 20.81 -8.53
C ASP A 73 -2.91 21.52 -9.48
N GLU A 74 -3.44 20.79 -10.48
CA GLU A 74 -4.25 21.33 -11.57
C GLU A 74 -5.58 21.94 -11.09
N ASP A 75 -6.04 21.60 -9.88
CA ASP A 75 -7.33 22.00 -9.34
C ASP A 75 -7.28 23.06 -8.20
N SER A 76 -6.10 23.58 -7.82
CA SER A 76 -6.06 24.64 -6.79
C SER A 76 -6.55 25.98 -7.35
N THR A 77 -7.54 26.57 -6.68
CA THR A 77 -8.09 27.89 -7.07
C THR A 77 -7.09 29.05 -6.90
N LEU A 78 -6.10 28.89 -6.01
CA LEU A 78 -5.00 29.83 -5.78
C LEU A 78 -3.72 29.02 -5.50
N PRO A 79 -3.00 28.61 -6.56
CA PRO A 79 -1.78 27.84 -6.38
C PRO A 79 -0.69 28.71 -5.73
N VAL A 80 0.10 28.10 -4.85
CA VAL A 80 1.30 28.74 -4.31
C VAL A 80 2.40 28.71 -5.35
N ASP A 81 3.21 29.78 -5.39
CA ASP A 81 4.26 29.92 -6.40
C ASP A 81 5.29 28.78 -6.26
N ALA A 82 5.57 28.04 -7.34
CA ALA A 82 6.61 27.01 -7.35
C ALA A 82 7.99 27.59 -6.96
N VAL A 83 8.24 28.87 -7.26
CA VAL A 83 9.45 29.59 -6.85
C VAL A 83 9.50 29.74 -5.34
N PHE A 84 8.37 29.97 -4.67
CA PHE A 84 8.28 30.02 -3.20
C PHE A 84 8.72 28.68 -2.59
N CYS A 85 8.13 27.57 -3.03
CA CYS A 85 8.49 26.24 -2.51
C CYS A 85 9.97 25.90 -2.73
N LYS A 86 10.51 26.25 -3.91
CA LYS A 86 11.93 26.06 -4.23
C LYS A 86 12.84 26.87 -3.31
N GLN A 87 12.51 28.14 -3.05
CA GLN A 87 13.29 29.00 -2.14
C GLN A 87 13.27 28.48 -0.71
N VAL A 88 12.11 28.02 -0.23
CA VAL A 88 11.97 27.41 1.09
C VAL A 88 12.87 26.17 1.22
N HIS A 89 12.87 25.30 0.22
CA HIS A 89 13.70 24.09 0.20
C HIS A 89 15.20 24.40 0.17
N GLU A 90 15.62 25.35 -0.68
CA GLU A 90 17.01 25.81 -0.79
C GLU A 90 17.49 26.45 0.52
N TRP A 91 16.63 27.26 1.16
CA TRP A 91 16.93 27.84 2.46
C TRP A 91 17.10 26.74 3.51
N ASN A 92 16.18 25.78 3.61
CA ASN A 92 16.25 24.72 4.61
C ASN A 92 17.52 23.86 4.44
N ARG A 93 17.87 23.54 3.19
CA ARG A 93 19.11 22.80 2.87
C ARG A 93 20.36 23.58 3.25
N SER A 94 20.43 24.87 2.94
CA SER A 94 21.60 25.72 3.25
C SER A 94 21.80 25.95 4.75
N HIS A 95 20.74 25.81 5.55
CA HIS A 95 20.77 25.96 7.01
C HIS A 95 20.69 24.61 7.75
N GLY A 96 21.06 23.51 7.09
CA GLY A 96 21.19 22.20 7.73
C GLY A 96 19.90 21.61 8.30
N GLY A 97 18.74 22.04 7.79
CA GLY A 97 17.44 21.51 8.22
C GLY A 97 16.97 21.98 9.60
N VAL A 98 17.59 23.01 10.20
CA VAL A 98 17.30 23.37 11.60
C VAL A 98 15.85 23.81 11.79
N LEU A 99 15.29 24.63 10.89
CA LEU A 99 13.88 25.03 10.96
C LEU A 99 12.93 23.85 10.76
N ALA A 100 13.20 22.97 9.80
CA ALA A 100 12.40 21.77 9.59
C ALA A 100 12.40 20.87 10.85
N ASN A 101 13.55 20.71 11.50
CA ASN A 101 13.67 19.96 12.76
C ASN A 101 12.85 20.61 13.89
N THR A 102 12.96 21.93 14.06
CA THR A 102 12.16 22.68 15.05
C THR A 102 10.67 22.49 14.80
N ILE A 103 10.20 22.72 13.57
CA ILE A 103 8.79 22.57 13.21
C ILE A 103 8.33 21.13 13.42
N SER A 104 9.07 20.13 12.95
CA SER A 104 8.69 18.71 13.05
C SER A 104 8.54 18.18 14.49
N THR A 105 9.03 18.93 15.48
CA THR A 105 8.99 18.58 16.91
C THR A 105 8.20 19.58 17.75
N SER A 106 7.60 20.60 17.12
CA SER A 106 6.82 21.63 17.80
C SER A 106 5.50 21.07 18.32
N THR A 107 5.33 21.03 19.64
CA THR A 107 4.11 20.52 20.28
C THR A 107 2.91 21.40 19.96
N GLU A 108 3.08 22.72 19.89
CA GLU A 108 2.00 23.67 19.62
C GLU A 108 1.48 23.52 18.18
N ILE A 109 2.38 23.38 17.20
CA ILE A 109 1.98 23.07 15.81
C ILE A 109 1.23 21.72 15.76
N GLY A 110 1.75 20.70 16.45
CA GLY A 110 1.11 19.39 16.52
C GLY A 110 -0.29 19.43 17.13
N GLU A 111 -0.48 20.19 18.20
CA GLU A 111 -1.79 20.40 18.84
C GLU A 111 -2.79 21.06 17.90
N ILE A 112 -2.38 22.09 17.16
CA ILE A 112 -3.23 22.78 16.19
C ILE A 112 -3.68 21.81 15.10
N LEU A 113 -2.73 21.14 14.45
CA LEU A 113 -3.01 20.25 13.33
C LEU A 113 -3.87 19.06 13.77
N VAL A 114 -3.52 18.37 14.87
CA VAL A 114 -4.28 17.22 15.34
C VAL A 114 -5.67 17.62 15.80
N LYS A 115 -5.83 18.75 16.49
CA LYS A 115 -7.16 19.24 16.89
C LYS A 115 -8.05 19.53 15.69
N GLN A 116 -7.49 20.10 14.62
CA GLN A 116 -8.22 20.40 13.39
C GLN A 116 -8.61 19.13 12.64
N VAL A 117 -7.70 18.18 12.41
CA VAL A 117 -8.03 16.94 11.69
C VAL A 117 -8.96 16.01 12.45
N MET A 118 -8.93 16.08 13.78
CA MET A 118 -9.80 15.29 14.68
C MET A 118 -11.15 15.96 14.96
N ALA A 119 -11.40 17.16 14.46
CA ALA A 119 -12.71 17.78 14.60
C ALA A 119 -13.77 16.99 13.82
N ASP A 120 -14.96 16.84 14.40
CA ASP A 120 -16.12 16.21 13.72
C ASP A 120 -16.68 17.08 12.60
N LYS A 121 -16.40 18.39 12.65
CA LYS A 121 -16.76 19.33 11.60
C LYS A 121 -15.59 19.41 10.64
N GLN A 122 -15.74 18.77 9.48
CA GLN A 122 -14.94 19.13 8.32
C GLN A 122 -15.25 20.59 7.99
N ASP A 123 -14.29 21.48 8.21
CA ASP A 123 -14.38 22.82 7.67
C ASP A 123 -14.54 22.73 6.15
N LYS A 124 -15.17 23.74 5.55
CA LYS A 124 -15.61 23.77 4.14
C LYS A 124 -14.46 23.63 3.10
N TYR A 125 -13.22 23.44 3.52
CA TYR A 125 -12.03 23.49 2.67
C TYR A 125 -11.24 22.18 2.73
N GLN A 126 -11.61 21.26 1.84
CA GLN A 126 -11.00 19.93 1.72
C GLN A 126 -9.48 20.00 1.48
N GLU A 127 -8.99 20.99 0.73
CA GLU A 127 -7.56 21.17 0.42
C GLU A 127 -6.71 21.36 1.69
N CYS A 128 -7.11 22.26 2.60
CA CYS A 128 -6.38 22.45 3.86
C CYS A 128 -6.44 21.19 4.72
N TYR A 129 -7.59 20.53 4.78
CA TYR A 129 -7.77 19.30 5.55
C TYR A 129 -6.87 18.17 5.04
N GLN A 130 -6.80 17.98 3.73
CA GLN A 130 -5.90 17.04 3.07
C GLN A 130 -4.43 17.37 3.36
N ARG A 131 -4.03 18.64 3.23
CA ARG A 131 -2.65 19.08 3.49
C ARG A 131 -2.23 18.95 4.94
N MET A 132 -3.15 19.10 5.90
CA MET A 132 -2.83 18.82 7.31
C MET A 132 -2.40 17.37 7.51
N PHE A 133 -3.06 16.40 6.88
CA PHE A 133 -2.63 15.00 6.95
C PHE A 133 -1.27 14.77 6.28
N LEU A 134 -1.01 15.44 5.15
CA LEU A 134 0.30 15.39 4.49
C LEU A 134 1.41 15.91 5.40
N VAL A 135 1.22 17.10 6.01
CA VAL A 135 2.16 17.66 6.97
C VAL A 135 2.41 16.72 8.15
N ILE A 136 1.35 16.15 8.75
CA ILE A 136 1.49 15.18 9.84
C ILE A 136 2.23 13.93 9.36
N SER A 137 2.01 13.47 8.13
CA SER A 137 2.70 12.29 7.58
C SER A 137 4.21 12.50 7.41
N GLU A 138 4.64 13.71 7.07
CA GLU A 138 6.06 14.06 6.97
C GLU A 138 6.67 14.39 8.35
N CYS A 139 5.83 14.81 9.31
CA CYS A 139 6.23 15.18 10.66
C CYS A 139 5.47 14.37 11.73
N PRO A 140 5.56 13.03 11.75
CA PRO A 140 4.75 12.22 12.65
C PRO A 140 5.05 12.51 14.13
N LYS A 141 6.25 13.00 14.45
CA LYS A 141 6.66 13.41 15.81
C LYS A 141 5.81 14.51 16.41
N LEU A 142 5.13 15.33 15.59
CA LEU A 142 4.15 16.31 16.04
C LEU A 142 3.05 15.69 16.92
N VAL A 143 2.80 14.38 16.75
CA VAL A 143 1.77 13.65 17.50
C VAL A 143 2.25 13.18 18.88
N LEU A 144 3.57 13.08 19.12
CA LEU A 144 4.12 12.52 20.36
C LEU A 144 3.90 13.39 21.60
N GLY A 145 3.72 14.70 21.42
CA GLY A 145 3.51 15.66 22.51
C GLY A 145 2.07 15.75 23.00
N LEU A 146 1.13 15.00 22.42
CA LEU A 146 -0.29 15.18 22.65
C LEU A 146 -0.79 14.31 23.82
N GLU A 147 -1.58 14.90 24.72
CA GLU A 147 -2.14 14.21 25.90
C GLU A 147 -3.12 13.07 25.54
N ARG A 148 -3.63 13.02 24.30
CA ARG A 148 -4.55 11.96 23.86
C ARG A 148 -3.79 10.65 23.69
N SER A 149 -4.40 9.52 24.08
CA SER A 149 -3.81 8.22 23.78
C SER A 149 -3.65 8.07 22.26
N SER A 150 -2.41 7.85 21.83
CA SER A 150 -2.04 7.71 20.43
C SER A 150 -2.83 6.59 19.74
N GLU A 151 -3.16 5.53 20.47
CA GLU A 151 -4.03 4.43 20.05
C GLU A 151 -5.44 4.89 19.65
N GLN A 152 -6.13 5.68 20.49
CA GLN A 152 -7.47 6.18 20.15
C GLN A 152 -7.44 7.10 18.93
N MET A 153 -6.35 7.85 18.77
CA MET A 153 -6.14 8.67 17.60
C MET A 153 -5.98 7.81 16.34
N LEU A 154 -5.13 6.78 16.36
CA LEU A 154 -4.98 5.86 15.23
C LEU A 154 -6.31 5.19 14.84
N GLN A 155 -7.08 4.72 15.82
CA GLN A 155 -8.42 4.15 15.57
C GLN A 155 -9.38 5.18 14.95
N SER A 156 -9.36 6.41 15.43
CA SER A 156 -10.19 7.49 14.88
C SER A 156 -9.80 7.85 13.46
N LEU A 157 -8.49 7.87 13.14
CA LEU A 157 -7.98 8.11 11.79
C LEU A 157 -8.35 6.97 10.85
N LEU A 158 -8.15 5.71 11.24
CA LEU A 158 -8.53 4.55 10.43
C LEU A 158 -10.04 4.53 10.14
N LYS A 159 -10.87 4.85 11.13
CA LYS A 159 -12.31 4.99 10.93
C LYS A 159 -12.62 6.09 9.90
N LYS A 160 -12.05 7.29 10.08
CA LYS A 160 -12.21 8.40 9.12
C LYS A 160 -11.76 8.00 7.71
N CYS A 161 -10.66 7.26 7.58
CA CYS A 161 -10.16 6.77 6.29
C CYS A 161 -11.20 5.96 5.48
N HIS A 162 -12.17 5.33 6.14
CA HIS A 162 -13.26 4.60 5.48
C HIS A 162 -14.52 5.44 5.21
N ASP A 163 -14.70 6.54 5.94
CA ASP A 163 -15.88 7.42 5.85
C ASP A 163 -15.69 8.59 4.85
N GLU A 164 -14.45 8.82 4.42
CA GLU A 164 -14.03 10.00 3.64
C GLU A 164 -13.97 9.72 2.13
N TYR A 165 -13.90 10.81 1.34
CA TYR A 165 -13.60 10.71 -0.08
C TYR A 165 -12.20 10.14 -0.30
N GLU A 166 -12.00 9.47 -1.43
CA GLU A 166 -10.73 8.78 -1.72
C GLU A 166 -9.52 9.72 -1.67
N ASN A 167 -9.66 10.96 -2.17
CA ASN A 167 -8.61 12.00 -2.17
C ASN A 167 -8.11 12.37 -0.76
N ILE A 168 -8.97 12.30 0.24
CA ILE A 168 -8.63 12.53 1.64
C ILE A 168 -8.14 11.22 2.25
N SER A 169 -8.81 10.12 1.96
CA SER A 169 -8.56 8.81 2.57
C SER A 169 -7.13 8.32 2.38
N TRP A 170 -6.53 8.53 1.19
CA TRP A 170 -5.12 8.17 0.98
C TRP A 170 -4.15 9.05 1.78
N THR A 171 -4.47 10.32 2.01
CA THR A 171 -3.63 11.16 2.90
C THR A 171 -3.73 10.73 4.35
N ILE A 172 -4.93 10.29 4.77
CA ILE A 172 -5.14 9.71 6.10
C ILE A 172 -4.32 8.43 6.25
N ILE A 173 -4.37 7.50 5.29
CA ILE A 173 -3.63 6.23 5.40
C ILE A 173 -2.11 6.49 5.37
N LYS A 174 -1.64 7.45 4.56
CA LYS A 174 -0.23 7.91 4.56
C LYS A 174 0.17 8.40 5.95
N CYS A 175 -0.67 9.25 6.56
CA CYS A 175 -0.47 9.77 7.92
C CYS A 175 -0.43 8.66 8.97
N VAL A 176 -1.38 7.72 8.94
CA VAL A 176 -1.40 6.55 9.84
C VAL A 176 -0.14 5.71 9.69
N GLY A 177 0.28 5.42 8.45
CA GLY A 177 1.51 4.66 8.18
C GLY A 177 2.78 5.35 8.71
N ALA A 178 2.82 6.69 8.71
CA ALA A 178 3.91 7.45 9.29
C ALA A 178 3.87 7.45 10.83
N ILE A 179 2.69 7.57 11.44
CA ILE A 179 2.54 7.57 12.91
C ILE A 179 2.89 6.20 13.50
N ILE A 180 2.55 5.10 12.85
CA ILE A 180 2.84 3.75 13.36
C ILE A 180 4.34 3.45 13.43
N ASN A 181 5.17 4.16 12.66
CA ASN A 181 6.63 4.06 12.77
C ASN A 181 7.18 4.60 14.11
N ILE A 182 6.44 5.45 14.79
CA ILE A 182 6.85 6.07 16.06
C ILE A 182 5.96 5.66 17.23
N VAL A 183 4.78 5.10 16.96
CA VAL A 183 3.83 4.61 17.95
C VAL A 183 3.49 3.17 17.63
N MET A 184 3.72 2.26 18.57
CA MET A 184 3.36 0.86 18.43
C MET A 184 1.85 0.69 18.68
N PRO A 185 1.04 0.28 17.68
CA PRO A 185 -0.39 0.14 17.84
C PRO A 185 -0.75 -1.15 18.58
N SER A 186 -1.99 -1.26 19.05
CA SER A 186 -2.54 -2.55 19.48
C SER A 186 -2.68 -3.52 18.29
N ALA A 187 -2.80 -4.82 18.59
CA ALA A 187 -3.01 -5.84 17.57
C ALA A 187 -4.30 -5.61 16.75
N ARG A 188 -5.34 -5.06 17.39
CA ARG A 188 -6.60 -4.73 16.73
C ARG A 188 -6.39 -3.61 15.70
N THR A 189 -5.75 -2.52 16.09
CA THR A 189 -5.47 -1.38 15.21
C THR A 189 -4.48 -1.75 14.10
N GLY A 190 -3.53 -2.64 14.40
CA GLY A 190 -2.67 -3.27 13.40
C GLY A 190 -3.44 -4.03 12.33
N SER A 191 -4.41 -4.87 12.73
CA SER A 191 -5.24 -5.63 11.80
C SER A 191 -6.19 -4.72 11.00
N GLU A 192 -6.77 -3.69 11.63
CA GLU A 192 -7.58 -2.67 10.95
C GLU A 192 -6.76 -1.94 9.86
N LEU A 193 -5.53 -1.53 10.16
CA LEU A 193 -4.61 -0.96 9.17
C LEU A 193 -4.36 -1.92 8.01
N CYS A 194 -4.07 -3.20 8.30
CA CYS A 194 -3.81 -4.18 7.25
C CYS A 194 -5.01 -4.35 6.32
N CYS A 195 -6.23 -4.38 6.87
CA CYS A 195 -7.45 -4.39 6.08
C CYS A 195 -7.56 -3.13 5.21
N SER A 196 -7.28 -1.94 5.75
CA SER A 196 -7.24 -0.72 4.94
C SER A 196 -6.22 -0.84 3.80
N LEU A 197 -4.98 -1.27 4.07
CA LEU A 197 -3.94 -1.42 3.04
C LEU A 197 -4.35 -2.38 1.92
N VAL A 198 -5.04 -3.49 2.24
CA VAL A 198 -5.63 -4.40 1.25
C VAL A 198 -6.67 -3.69 0.38
N THR A 199 -7.58 -2.93 1.00
CA THR A 199 -8.59 -2.17 0.25
C THR A 199 -7.95 -1.10 -0.65
N PHE A 200 -6.94 -0.38 -0.16
CA PHE A 200 -6.27 0.71 -0.88
C PHE A 200 -5.31 0.22 -1.98
N SER A 201 -4.95 -1.07 -1.99
CA SER A 201 -4.15 -1.68 -3.06
C SER A 201 -4.97 -2.27 -4.21
N SER A 202 -6.30 -2.31 -4.11
CA SER A 202 -7.17 -2.83 -5.18
C SER A 202 -6.98 -2.04 -6.47
N THR A 203 -7.04 -2.71 -7.63
CA THR A 203 -6.97 -2.11 -8.97
C THR A 203 -8.10 -1.11 -9.24
N GLU A 204 -9.20 -1.19 -8.49
CA GLU A 204 -10.31 -0.22 -8.54
C GLU A 204 -9.96 1.14 -7.92
N LYS A 205 -8.92 1.21 -7.09
CA LYS A 205 -8.48 2.45 -6.44
C LYS A 205 -7.57 3.25 -7.35
N SER A 206 -7.52 4.56 -7.15
CA SER A 206 -6.60 5.45 -7.87
C SER A 206 -5.14 5.02 -7.72
N ILE A 207 -4.33 5.36 -8.74
CA ILE A 207 -2.88 5.14 -8.72
C ILE A 207 -2.25 5.77 -7.47
N THR A 208 -2.72 6.95 -7.04
CA THR A 208 -2.25 7.63 -5.82
C THR A 208 -2.46 6.80 -4.57
N CYS A 209 -3.60 6.12 -4.43
CA CYS A 209 -3.85 5.19 -3.33
C CYS A 209 -2.85 4.03 -3.33
N ARG A 210 -2.69 3.37 -4.48
CA ARG A 210 -1.82 2.19 -4.63
C ARG A 210 -0.35 2.55 -4.43
N MET A 211 0.08 3.70 -4.96
CA MET A 211 1.40 4.29 -4.69
C MET A 211 1.60 4.61 -3.21
N THR A 212 0.57 5.11 -2.53
CA THR A 212 0.64 5.37 -1.09
C THR A 212 0.85 4.08 -0.31
N VAL A 213 0.10 3.03 -0.63
CA VAL A 213 0.29 1.70 -0.01
C VAL A 213 1.69 1.17 -0.27
N ALA A 214 2.19 1.26 -1.51
CA ALA A 214 3.55 0.84 -1.85
C ALA A 214 4.62 1.58 -1.02
N ASN A 215 4.49 2.90 -0.88
CA ASN A 215 5.39 3.70 -0.06
C ASN A 215 5.31 3.37 1.43
N ILE A 216 4.11 3.09 1.95
CA ILE A 216 3.95 2.63 3.33
C ILE A 216 4.71 1.32 3.54
N LEU A 217 4.58 0.34 2.63
CA LEU A 217 5.29 -0.94 2.74
C LEU A 217 6.81 -0.78 2.63
N LEU A 218 7.30 0.07 1.73
CA LEU A 218 8.74 0.37 1.59
C LEU A 218 9.34 1.01 2.84
N ASN A 219 8.59 1.91 3.48
CA ASN A 219 9.01 2.57 4.70
C ASN A 219 8.92 1.66 5.94
N ASN A 220 8.20 0.53 5.83
CA ASN A 220 7.88 -0.35 6.95
C ASN A 220 8.27 -1.82 6.68
N THR A 221 9.45 -2.08 6.12
CA THR A 221 9.88 -3.45 5.76
C THR A 221 9.96 -4.42 6.94
N SER A 222 10.12 -3.93 8.17
CA SER A 222 10.04 -4.73 9.39
C SER A 222 8.68 -5.41 9.60
N TRP A 223 7.60 -4.83 9.05
CA TRP A 223 6.28 -5.45 9.07
C TRP A 223 6.26 -6.72 8.23
N LEU A 224 6.83 -6.65 7.03
CA LEU A 224 6.92 -7.78 6.09
C LEU A 224 7.89 -8.86 6.57
N ARG A 225 8.95 -8.52 7.30
CA ARG A 225 9.82 -9.48 8.00
C ARG A 225 9.11 -10.15 9.19
N GLY A 226 8.02 -9.53 9.66
CA GLY A 226 7.28 -9.95 10.82
C GLY A 226 8.03 -9.73 12.13
N ASP A 227 8.92 -8.74 12.17
CA ASP A 227 9.66 -8.33 13.37
C ASP A 227 8.77 -7.59 14.39
N VAL A 228 7.57 -7.16 13.96
CA VAL A 228 6.61 -6.42 14.78
C VAL A 228 5.59 -7.35 15.45
N SER A 229 5.29 -7.06 16.72
CA SER A 229 4.39 -7.90 17.54
C SER A 229 2.90 -7.57 17.38
N PHE A 230 2.56 -6.42 16.78
CA PHE A 230 1.16 -6.00 16.62
C PHE A 230 0.47 -6.62 15.41
N LEU A 231 1.20 -7.32 14.53
CA LEU A 231 0.63 -8.02 13.38
C LEU A 231 0.51 -9.52 13.67
N SER A 232 -0.67 -10.07 13.41
CA SER A 232 -0.85 -11.52 13.40
C SER A 232 -0.22 -12.15 12.16
N VAL A 233 -0.10 -13.48 12.15
CA VAL A 233 0.38 -14.22 10.96
C VAL A 233 -0.56 -14.00 9.77
N LEU A 234 -1.87 -13.92 10.00
CA LEU A 234 -2.85 -13.64 8.96
C LEU A 234 -2.70 -12.22 8.39
N ASP A 235 -2.41 -11.23 9.24
CA ASP A 235 -2.15 -9.86 8.78
C ASP A 235 -0.88 -9.82 7.92
N LEU A 236 0.17 -10.54 8.31
CA LEU A 236 1.38 -10.67 7.52
C LEU A 236 1.09 -11.29 6.14
N CYS A 237 0.30 -12.36 6.09
CA CYS A 237 -0.17 -12.96 4.84
C CYS A 237 -0.92 -11.96 3.94
N LYS A 238 -1.82 -11.15 4.53
CA LYS A 238 -2.54 -10.09 3.80
C LYS A 238 -1.58 -9.06 3.21
N LEU A 239 -0.60 -8.59 4.00
CA LEU A 239 0.40 -7.63 3.50
C LEU A 239 1.25 -8.21 2.36
N TRP A 240 1.62 -9.49 2.43
CA TRP A 240 2.32 -10.15 1.34
C TRP A 240 1.45 -10.32 0.09
N THR A 241 0.14 -10.56 0.25
CA THR A 241 -0.80 -10.50 -0.88
C THR A 241 -0.83 -9.11 -1.50
N VAL A 242 -0.87 -8.04 -0.69
CA VAL A 242 -0.78 -6.66 -1.19
C VAL A 242 0.49 -6.45 -2.02
N VAL A 243 1.64 -6.94 -1.56
CA VAL A 243 2.91 -6.86 -2.31
C VAL A 243 2.77 -7.53 -3.68
N MET A 244 2.20 -8.74 -3.75
CA MET A 244 2.02 -9.45 -5.02
C MET A 244 1.03 -8.70 -5.93
N THR A 245 -0.09 -8.22 -5.39
CA THR A 245 -1.07 -7.41 -6.12
C THR A 245 -0.43 -6.16 -6.74
N LEU A 246 0.40 -5.43 -5.99
CA LEU A 246 1.07 -4.23 -6.50
C LEU A 246 2.20 -4.53 -7.51
N LEU A 247 2.81 -5.72 -7.46
CA LEU A 247 3.78 -6.18 -8.46
C LEU A 247 3.11 -6.59 -9.79
N ASP A 248 1.82 -6.89 -9.74
CA ASP A 248 0.93 -7.16 -10.88
C ASP A 248 0.06 -5.95 -11.28
N ASP A 249 0.28 -4.78 -10.66
CA ASP A 249 -0.46 -3.55 -10.95
C ASP A 249 -0.35 -3.18 -12.44
N ASP A 250 -1.39 -2.59 -13.02
CA ASP A 250 -1.39 -2.15 -14.42
C ASP A 250 -0.47 -0.94 -14.65
N SER A 251 -0.26 -0.12 -13.62
CA SER A 251 0.61 1.05 -13.66
C SER A 251 2.08 0.69 -13.48
N ALA A 252 2.91 1.08 -14.45
CA ALA A 252 4.36 0.89 -14.37
C ALA A 252 4.99 1.59 -13.16
N CYS A 253 4.51 2.79 -12.79
CA CYS A 253 5.08 3.52 -11.65
C CYS A 253 4.84 2.80 -10.32
N VAL A 254 3.67 2.16 -10.14
CA VAL A 254 3.38 1.36 -8.94
C VAL A 254 4.29 0.15 -8.88
N ARG A 255 4.41 -0.59 -10.00
CA ARG A 255 5.28 -1.77 -10.11
C ARG A 255 6.75 -1.41 -9.84
N ASP A 256 7.24 -0.31 -10.41
CA ASP A 256 8.63 0.10 -10.24
C ASP A 256 8.95 0.48 -8.79
N VAL A 257 8.04 1.20 -8.12
CA VAL A 257 8.19 1.56 -6.70
C VAL A 257 8.18 0.32 -5.82
N ILE A 258 7.17 -0.54 -5.93
CA ILE A 258 7.08 -1.72 -5.04
C ILE A 258 8.24 -2.70 -5.27
N SER A 259 8.83 -2.73 -6.47
CA SER A 259 10.01 -3.55 -6.78
C SER A 259 11.24 -3.20 -5.95
N GLU A 260 11.32 -1.97 -5.42
CA GLU A 260 12.39 -1.55 -4.49
C GLU A 260 12.40 -2.40 -3.21
N LEU A 261 11.27 -3.03 -2.84
CA LEU A 261 11.21 -3.96 -1.70
C LEU A 261 12.23 -5.09 -1.80
N ALA A 262 12.53 -5.60 -3.01
CA ALA A 262 13.52 -6.66 -3.19
C ALA A 262 14.92 -6.21 -2.72
N THR A 263 15.25 -4.93 -2.89
CA THR A 263 16.51 -4.36 -2.38
C THR A 263 16.41 -4.09 -0.88
N ARG A 264 15.28 -3.54 -0.40
CA ARG A 264 15.07 -3.20 1.01
C ARG A 264 14.97 -4.40 1.95
N LEU A 265 14.55 -5.55 1.42
CA LEU A 265 14.49 -6.84 2.11
C LEU A 265 15.75 -7.69 1.88
N ASP A 266 16.83 -7.10 1.36
CA ASP A 266 18.13 -7.75 1.15
C ASP A 266 18.07 -9.00 0.23
N CYS A 267 17.09 -9.07 -0.68
CA CYS A 267 16.98 -10.15 -1.66
C CYS A 267 17.95 -9.96 -2.83
N THR A 268 18.35 -8.72 -3.09
CA THR A 268 19.33 -8.31 -4.11
C THR A 268 20.02 -7.02 -3.69
N SER A 269 21.27 -6.82 -4.14
CA SER A 269 22.03 -5.58 -3.90
C SER A 269 21.75 -4.48 -4.93
N GLN A 270 21.06 -4.80 -6.03
CA GLN A 270 20.79 -3.87 -7.13
C GLN A 270 19.28 -3.77 -7.42
N PRO A 271 18.79 -2.60 -7.87
CA PRO A 271 17.43 -2.46 -8.38
C PRO A 271 17.15 -3.47 -9.48
N VAL A 272 15.95 -4.06 -9.45
CA VAL A 272 15.50 -5.07 -10.41
C VAL A 272 14.16 -4.67 -10.99
N MET A 273 13.87 -5.16 -12.20
CA MET A 273 12.54 -5.03 -12.80
C MET A 273 11.50 -5.81 -11.99
N SER A 274 10.22 -5.42 -12.09
CA SER A 274 9.13 -6.01 -11.31
C SER A 274 8.99 -7.52 -11.45
N GLN A 275 9.23 -8.07 -12.65
CA GLN A 275 9.22 -9.52 -12.88
C GLN A 275 10.26 -10.24 -12.01
N ARG A 276 11.49 -9.73 -11.97
CA ARG A 276 12.56 -10.30 -11.14
C ARG A 276 12.34 -10.02 -9.66
N ALA A 277 11.79 -8.85 -9.32
CA ALA A 277 11.40 -8.52 -7.95
C ALA A 277 10.38 -9.54 -7.41
N ARG A 278 9.39 -9.92 -8.21
CA ARG A 278 8.38 -10.93 -7.86
C ARG A 278 8.99 -12.28 -7.50
N GLU A 279 9.90 -12.80 -8.33
CA GLU A 279 10.60 -14.05 -8.05
C GLU A 279 11.35 -13.99 -6.71
N LEU A 280 12.16 -12.94 -6.52
CA LEU A 280 12.97 -12.75 -5.32
C LEU A 280 12.12 -12.57 -4.06
N LEU A 281 11.03 -11.83 -4.17
CA LEU A 281 10.11 -11.55 -3.07
C LEU A 281 9.28 -12.79 -2.71
N LEU A 282 8.91 -13.62 -3.69
CA LEU A 282 8.26 -14.91 -3.45
C LEU A 282 9.19 -15.91 -2.76
N ASP A 283 10.47 -15.97 -3.17
CA ASP A 283 11.52 -16.73 -2.49
C ASP A 283 11.67 -16.27 -1.02
N CYS A 284 11.72 -14.95 -0.80
CA CYS A 284 11.80 -14.33 0.52
C CYS A 284 10.58 -14.70 1.40
N PHE A 285 9.37 -14.49 0.88
CA PHE A 285 8.12 -14.86 1.55
C PHE A 285 8.11 -16.33 1.95
N THR A 286 8.39 -17.23 1.00
CA THR A 286 8.34 -18.67 1.24
C THR A 286 9.33 -19.08 2.32
N THR A 287 10.57 -18.60 2.24
CA THR A 287 11.61 -18.91 3.23
C THR A 287 11.19 -18.46 4.63
N MET A 288 10.70 -17.22 4.75
CA MET A 288 10.26 -16.66 6.02
C MET A 288 9.05 -17.39 6.60
N MET A 289 7.99 -17.56 5.81
CA MET A 289 6.73 -18.14 6.28
C MET A 289 6.84 -19.63 6.53
N MET A 290 7.68 -20.36 5.81
CA MET A 290 7.99 -21.76 6.14
C MET A 290 8.51 -21.92 7.57
N HIS A 291 9.35 -20.99 8.04
CA HIS A 291 9.88 -21.02 9.40
C HIS A 291 8.89 -20.50 10.46
N ARG A 292 8.00 -19.58 10.07
CA ARG A 292 7.06 -18.93 11.00
C ARG A 292 5.75 -19.70 11.15
N ASP A 293 5.12 -20.06 10.04
CA ASP A 293 3.84 -20.77 9.97
C ASP A 293 3.71 -21.46 8.60
N THR A 294 4.12 -22.72 8.55
CA THR A 294 4.13 -23.54 7.32
C THR A 294 2.72 -23.70 6.72
N LEU A 295 1.68 -23.78 7.55
CA LEU A 295 0.30 -23.87 7.08
C LEU A 295 -0.10 -22.59 6.36
N MET A 296 0.11 -21.43 6.98
CA MET A 296 -0.22 -20.14 6.38
C MET A 296 0.62 -19.85 5.13
N CYS A 297 1.88 -20.29 5.09
CA CYS A 297 2.68 -20.29 3.87
C CYS A 297 1.97 -21.06 2.74
N CYS A 298 1.52 -22.28 3.02
CA CYS A 298 0.82 -23.12 2.05
C CYS A 298 -0.52 -22.50 1.61
N VAL A 299 -1.29 -21.93 2.56
CA VAL A 299 -2.54 -21.23 2.27
C VAL A 299 -2.32 -20.07 1.31
N CYS A 300 -1.34 -19.19 1.57
CA CYS A 300 -1.01 -18.08 0.65
C CYS A 300 -0.66 -18.56 -0.75
N LEU A 301 0.18 -19.59 -0.88
CA LEU A 301 0.56 -20.13 -2.18
C LEU A 301 -0.65 -20.68 -2.93
N VAL A 302 -1.56 -21.38 -2.26
CA VAL A 302 -2.81 -21.87 -2.88
C VAL A 302 -3.72 -20.70 -3.27
N VAL A 303 -3.89 -19.71 -2.39
CA VAL A 303 -4.70 -18.51 -2.67
C VAL A 303 -4.17 -17.75 -3.88
N TRP A 304 -2.85 -17.56 -3.99
CA TRP A 304 -2.26 -16.88 -5.15
C TRP A 304 -2.33 -17.69 -6.45
N CYS A 305 -2.37 -19.03 -6.37
CA CYS A 305 -2.65 -19.85 -7.54
C CYS A 305 -4.11 -19.76 -8.01
N VAL A 306 -5.06 -19.66 -7.07
CA VAL A 306 -6.50 -19.69 -7.37
C VAL A 306 -7.06 -18.30 -7.68
N GLY A 307 -6.64 -17.27 -6.93
CA GLY A 307 -7.17 -15.91 -7.01
C GLY A 307 -6.54 -15.01 -8.08
N ALA A 308 -5.54 -15.46 -8.82
CA ALA A 308 -4.90 -14.69 -9.89
C ALA A 308 -5.74 -14.59 -11.19
N SER A 309 -7.01 -15.00 -11.16
CA SER A 309 -7.83 -15.26 -12.34
C SER A 309 -8.25 -14.03 -13.15
N ASP A 310 -8.30 -12.84 -12.55
CA ASP A 310 -8.95 -11.68 -13.19
C ASP A 310 -8.06 -10.94 -14.20
N THR A 311 -6.74 -11.13 -14.15
CA THR A 311 -5.80 -10.44 -15.04
C THR A 311 -5.45 -11.22 -16.30
N ASP A 312 -5.57 -12.56 -16.28
CA ASP A 312 -5.13 -13.40 -17.40
C ASP A 312 -6.27 -13.84 -18.34
N GLY A 313 -7.54 -13.70 -17.94
CA GLY A 313 -8.69 -14.26 -18.67
C GLY A 313 -9.27 -13.41 -19.81
N ASN A 314 -8.99 -12.11 -19.87
CA ASN A 314 -9.64 -11.20 -20.84
C ASN A 314 -8.80 -10.86 -22.07
N ASN A 315 -7.63 -11.46 -22.25
CA ASN A 315 -6.79 -11.23 -23.43
C ASN A 315 -7.07 -12.19 -24.59
N GLU A 316 -8.02 -13.14 -24.48
CA GLU A 316 -8.40 -14.01 -25.59
C GLU A 316 -9.25 -13.31 -26.67
N ASP A 317 -9.77 -12.10 -26.41
CA ASP A 317 -10.60 -11.33 -27.35
C ASP A 317 -9.91 -10.11 -27.98
N LEU A 318 -8.62 -9.87 -27.71
CA LEU A 318 -7.83 -8.94 -28.52
C LEU A 318 -7.41 -9.68 -29.79
N PRO A 319 -7.86 -9.27 -30.99
CA PRO A 319 -7.47 -9.95 -32.22
C PRO A 319 -5.95 -9.97 -32.31
N GLU A 320 -5.38 -11.17 -32.51
CA GLU A 320 -3.97 -11.51 -32.72
C GLU A 320 -3.37 -10.85 -34.00
N GLU A 321 -3.75 -9.62 -34.32
CA GLU A 321 -3.33 -8.88 -35.51
C GLU A 321 -2.58 -7.59 -35.16
N ARG A 322 -1.87 -7.55 -34.01
CA ARG A 322 -0.63 -6.76 -33.98
C ARG A 322 0.44 -7.59 -34.68
N VAL A 323 0.50 -7.43 -35.99
CA VAL A 323 1.66 -7.81 -36.80
C VAL A 323 2.85 -7.02 -36.25
N PHE A 324 3.59 -7.62 -35.33
CA PHE A 324 4.88 -7.09 -34.92
C PHE A 324 5.78 -7.03 -36.14
N ASP A 325 6.43 -5.88 -36.36
CA ASP A 325 7.47 -5.78 -37.38
C ASP A 325 8.55 -6.82 -37.06
N LYS A 326 8.92 -7.62 -38.07
CA LYS A 326 9.90 -8.71 -37.97
C LYS A 326 11.18 -8.24 -37.26
N GLY A 327 11.33 -8.56 -35.98
CA GLY A 327 12.54 -8.29 -35.22
C GLY A 327 12.32 -7.85 -33.77
N GLU A 328 11.11 -7.45 -33.39
CA GLU A 328 10.81 -7.13 -31.98
C GLU A 328 10.41 -8.39 -31.22
N MET A 329 11.31 -8.86 -30.36
CA MET A 329 11.11 -10.00 -29.48
C MET A 329 10.02 -9.64 -28.46
N ASN A 330 8.93 -10.41 -28.39
CA ASN A 330 7.83 -10.14 -27.47
C ASN A 330 8.26 -10.47 -26.04
N ILE A 331 8.84 -9.49 -25.35
CA ILE A 331 9.35 -9.60 -23.97
C ILE A 331 8.22 -10.00 -22.99
N PHE A 332 6.95 -9.76 -23.35
CA PHE A 332 5.79 -10.12 -22.55
C PHE A 332 5.37 -11.59 -22.70
N ALA A 333 5.76 -12.27 -23.80
CA ALA A 333 5.42 -13.68 -24.03
C ALA A 333 6.32 -14.66 -23.26
N GLU A 334 7.42 -14.20 -22.66
CA GLU A 334 8.43 -15.05 -22.00
C GLU A 334 8.46 -14.90 -20.46
N ALA A 335 7.67 -14.01 -19.87
CA ALA A 335 7.66 -13.81 -18.43
C ALA A 335 6.81 -14.88 -17.73
N ALA A 336 7.38 -15.58 -16.75
CA ALA A 336 6.63 -16.52 -15.92
C ALA A 336 5.50 -15.77 -15.18
N THR A 337 4.28 -16.30 -15.26
CA THR A 337 3.14 -15.74 -14.52
C THR A 337 3.37 -15.90 -13.01
N LEU A 338 2.69 -15.09 -12.18
CA LEU A 338 2.72 -15.31 -10.72
C LEU A 338 2.30 -16.74 -10.37
N THR A 339 1.27 -17.25 -11.05
CA THR A 339 0.78 -18.63 -10.92
C THR A 339 1.85 -19.67 -11.20
N ASP A 340 2.69 -19.49 -12.24
CA ASP A 340 3.79 -20.40 -12.56
C ASP A 340 4.85 -20.44 -11.46
N LEU A 341 5.25 -19.27 -10.98
CA LEU A 341 6.24 -19.12 -9.91
C LEU A 341 5.73 -19.76 -8.61
N VAL A 342 4.53 -19.36 -8.17
CA VAL A 342 3.88 -19.87 -6.96
C VAL A 342 3.69 -21.38 -7.03
N SER A 343 3.30 -21.93 -8.18
CA SER A 343 3.18 -23.37 -8.41
C SER A 343 4.52 -24.09 -8.25
N GLY A 344 5.61 -23.47 -8.69
CA GLY A 344 6.98 -23.97 -8.47
C GLY A 344 7.32 -24.08 -6.98
N HIS A 345 6.94 -23.08 -6.19
CA HIS A 345 7.12 -23.06 -4.74
C HIS A 345 6.26 -24.09 -4.02
N LEU A 346 4.98 -24.16 -4.38
CA LEU A 346 4.05 -25.15 -3.82
C LEU A 346 4.52 -26.58 -4.12
N LYS A 347 5.01 -26.86 -5.35
CA LYS A 347 5.64 -28.15 -5.70
C LYS A 347 6.84 -28.49 -4.82
N LYS A 348 7.70 -27.52 -4.51
CA LYS A 348 8.87 -27.74 -3.64
C LYS A 348 8.42 -28.05 -2.21
N LEU A 349 7.42 -27.31 -1.71
CA LEU A 349 6.83 -27.52 -0.39
C LEU A 349 6.24 -28.94 -0.30
N LEU A 350 5.36 -29.31 -1.23
CA LEU A 350 4.67 -30.60 -1.27
C LEU A 350 5.57 -31.84 -1.41
N LYS A 351 6.83 -31.68 -1.82
CA LYS A 351 7.80 -32.79 -1.85
C LYS A 351 8.34 -33.13 -0.46
N GLN A 352 8.08 -32.31 0.55
CA GLN A 352 8.48 -32.57 1.93
C GLN A 352 7.45 -33.53 2.57
N ARG A 353 7.90 -34.54 3.32
CA ARG A 353 7.10 -35.72 3.69
C ARG A 353 5.87 -35.45 4.59
N ASP A 354 5.77 -34.26 5.19
CA ASP A 354 4.73 -33.91 6.18
C ASP A 354 3.61 -33.02 5.61
N THR A 355 3.57 -32.77 4.30
CA THR A 355 2.67 -31.76 3.73
C THR A 355 1.23 -32.20 3.51
N CYS A 356 0.95 -33.51 3.50
CA CYS A 356 -0.44 -33.98 3.37
C CYS A 356 -1.27 -33.61 4.61
N GLU A 357 -0.65 -33.57 5.80
CA GLU A 357 -1.32 -33.12 7.02
C GLU A 357 -1.68 -31.64 6.98
N LEU A 358 -0.88 -30.80 6.29
CA LEU A 358 -1.17 -29.37 6.14
C LEU A 358 -2.47 -29.11 5.37
N PHE A 359 -2.74 -29.90 4.33
CA PHE A 359 -3.94 -29.72 3.51
C PHE A 359 -5.22 -30.15 4.24
N GLU A 360 -5.11 -31.13 5.14
CA GLU A 360 -6.21 -31.62 5.96
C GLU A 360 -6.40 -30.83 7.26
N THR A 361 -5.45 -29.95 7.60
CA THR A 361 -5.54 -29.14 8.82
C THR A 361 -6.73 -28.20 8.75
N THR A 362 -7.50 -28.16 9.84
CA THR A 362 -8.69 -27.30 9.94
C THR A 362 -8.30 -25.83 9.95
N LEU A 363 -8.93 -25.05 9.07
CA LEU A 363 -8.70 -23.61 8.96
C LEU A 363 -9.59 -22.84 9.94
N SER A 364 -9.06 -21.77 10.55
CA SER A 364 -9.84 -20.88 11.40
C SER A 364 -10.88 -20.10 10.59
N ALA A 365 -11.92 -19.60 11.27
CA ALA A 365 -12.96 -18.80 10.61
C ALA A 365 -12.40 -17.58 9.88
N ASP A 366 -11.43 -16.88 10.49
CA ASP A 366 -10.82 -15.68 9.91
C ASP A 366 -9.99 -15.99 8.66
N VAL A 367 -9.25 -17.12 8.66
CA VAL A 367 -8.49 -17.59 7.48
C VAL A 367 -9.45 -17.94 6.35
N LYS A 368 -10.55 -18.65 6.67
CA LYS A 368 -11.57 -18.98 5.67
C LYS A 368 -12.26 -17.75 5.09
N ALA A 369 -12.59 -16.76 5.94
CA ALA A 369 -13.16 -15.50 5.48
C ALA A 369 -12.20 -14.75 4.55
N TRP A 370 -10.91 -14.72 4.88
CA TRP A 370 -9.89 -14.09 4.04
C TRP A 370 -9.70 -14.82 2.70
N ILE A 371 -9.62 -16.16 2.71
CA ILE A 371 -9.54 -16.97 1.47
C ILE A 371 -10.75 -16.70 0.58
N ALA A 372 -11.96 -16.74 1.15
CA ALA A 372 -13.19 -16.50 0.41
C ALA A 372 -13.22 -15.11 -0.21
N HIS A 373 -12.84 -14.08 0.55
CA HIS A 373 -12.79 -12.71 0.04
C HIS A 373 -11.74 -12.51 -1.05
N THR A 374 -10.59 -13.20 -0.96
CA THR A 374 -9.50 -13.05 -1.92
C THR A 374 -9.77 -13.80 -3.22
N CYS A 375 -10.39 -14.99 -3.15
CA CYS A 375 -10.63 -15.82 -4.33
C CYS A 375 -12.02 -15.61 -4.94
N TRP A 376 -13.00 -15.13 -4.16
CA TRP A 376 -14.40 -14.98 -4.56
C TRP A 376 -15.02 -13.70 -4.00
N PRO A 377 -14.53 -12.51 -4.40
CA PRO A 377 -15.00 -11.24 -3.85
C PRO A 377 -16.50 -10.99 -4.10
N ASP A 378 -17.07 -11.54 -5.18
CA ASP A 378 -18.47 -11.36 -5.58
C ASP A 378 -19.47 -12.30 -4.89
N TYR A 379 -18.99 -13.29 -4.14
CA TYR A 379 -19.86 -14.28 -3.50
C TYR A 379 -20.12 -13.96 -2.03
N ASP A 380 -21.27 -14.37 -1.50
CA ASP A 380 -21.56 -14.23 -0.07
C ASP A 380 -20.58 -15.08 0.74
N SER A 381 -19.63 -14.39 1.38
CA SER A 381 -18.60 -14.99 2.23
C SER A 381 -19.18 -15.92 3.31
N THR A 382 -20.39 -15.67 3.80
CA THR A 382 -21.00 -16.51 4.84
C THR A 382 -21.42 -17.88 4.32
N GLU A 383 -21.86 -17.95 3.07
CA GLU A 383 -22.23 -19.21 2.41
C GLU A 383 -20.98 -20.04 2.10
N ILE A 384 -19.87 -19.41 1.72
CA ILE A 384 -18.62 -20.11 1.37
C ILE A 384 -17.83 -20.56 2.61
N VAL A 385 -17.77 -19.74 3.67
CA VAL A 385 -16.99 -20.06 4.89
C VAL A 385 -17.55 -21.25 5.67
N GLY A 386 -18.87 -21.46 5.63
CA GLY A 386 -19.54 -22.60 6.27
C GLY A 386 -19.29 -23.94 5.59
N ASN A 387 -18.65 -23.91 4.43
CA ASN A 387 -18.77 -24.94 3.43
C ASN A 387 -17.48 -25.79 3.30
N TYR A 388 -16.33 -25.27 3.71
CA TYR A 388 -15.08 -26.04 3.78
C TYR A 388 -14.45 -25.97 5.17
N SER A 389 -13.77 -27.05 5.55
CA SER A 389 -13.11 -27.17 6.85
C SER A 389 -11.59 -27.08 6.75
N SER A 390 -11.02 -27.55 5.64
CA SER A 390 -9.58 -27.62 5.38
C SER A 390 -9.19 -26.95 4.06
N LEU A 391 -7.88 -26.87 3.78
CA LEU A 391 -7.38 -26.36 2.51
C LEU A 391 -7.68 -27.34 1.36
N ALA A 392 -7.68 -28.65 1.62
CA ALA A 392 -8.10 -29.67 0.65
C ALA A 392 -9.57 -29.49 0.22
N ASP A 393 -10.46 -29.24 1.19
CA ASP A 393 -11.88 -28.99 0.92
C ASP A 393 -12.08 -27.72 0.07
N PHE A 394 -11.34 -26.65 0.38
CA PHE A 394 -11.35 -25.41 -0.38
C PHE A 394 -10.97 -25.64 -1.85
N VAL A 395 -9.84 -26.32 -2.07
CA VAL A 395 -9.31 -26.63 -3.41
C VAL A 395 -10.31 -27.46 -4.21
N LYS A 396 -10.89 -28.49 -3.61
CA LYS A 396 -11.90 -29.33 -4.25
C LYS A 396 -13.13 -28.52 -4.68
N ARG A 397 -13.58 -27.59 -3.84
CA ARG A 397 -14.72 -26.71 -4.17
C ARG A 397 -14.39 -25.71 -5.27
N ALA A 398 -13.18 -25.15 -5.27
CA ALA A 398 -12.72 -24.27 -6.34
C ALA A 398 -12.71 -24.97 -7.70
N GLU A 399 -12.40 -26.27 -7.72
CA GLU A 399 -12.51 -27.13 -8.91
C GLU A 399 -13.99 -27.36 -9.31
N GLU A 400 -14.85 -27.73 -8.35
CA GLU A 400 -16.27 -28.02 -8.60
C GLU A 400 -17.08 -26.80 -9.07
N SER A 401 -16.72 -25.60 -8.62
CA SER A 401 -17.43 -24.37 -8.97
C SER A 401 -17.11 -23.86 -10.39
N ALA A 402 -16.16 -24.47 -11.10
CA ALA A 402 -15.66 -24.02 -12.41
C ALA A 402 -15.24 -22.54 -12.44
N ILE A 403 -14.94 -21.95 -11.28
CA ILE A 403 -14.46 -20.56 -11.13
C ILE A 403 -12.98 -20.45 -11.53
N LEU A 404 -12.27 -21.57 -11.65
CA LEU A 404 -10.94 -21.60 -12.23
C LEU A 404 -11.03 -21.28 -13.74
N PRO A 405 -10.38 -20.20 -14.23
CA PRO A 405 -10.27 -19.95 -15.67
C PRO A 405 -9.75 -21.19 -16.41
N CYS A 406 -10.20 -21.44 -17.64
CA CYS A 406 -9.72 -22.57 -18.44
C CYS A 406 -8.19 -22.51 -18.69
N SER A 407 -7.57 -21.34 -18.68
CA SER A 407 -6.11 -21.14 -18.72
C SER A 407 -5.42 -21.46 -17.38
N SER A 408 -6.11 -21.27 -16.26
CA SER A 408 -5.70 -21.64 -14.89
C SER A 408 -6.16 -23.04 -14.49
N SER A 409 -6.78 -23.81 -15.38
CA SER A 409 -7.35 -25.16 -15.12
C SER A 409 -6.30 -26.26 -15.05
N HIS A 410 -5.02 -25.89 -14.99
CA HIS A 410 -4.01 -26.75 -14.42
C HIS A 410 -4.13 -26.54 -12.91
N PHE A 411 -4.28 -27.61 -12.13
CA PHE A 411 -3.83 -27.74 -10.73
C PHE A 411 -4.89 -28.26 -9.75
N LEU A 412 -4.40 -29.28 -9.00
CA LEU A 412 -4.92 -29.89 -7.78
C LEU A 412 -6.07 -30.89 -7.94
N LEU A 413 -5.72 -32.15 -8.23
CA LEU A 413 -6.58 -33.30 -7.95
C LEU A 413 -5.94 -34.22 -6.90
N LEU A 414 -6.75 -34.59 -5.90
CA LEU A 414 -6.40 -35.52 -4.84
C LEU A 414 -6.38 -36.95 -5.40
N SER A 415 -5.20 -37.56 -5.53
CA SER A 415 -5.09 -38.97 -5.97
C SER A 415 -5.49 -39.91 -4.83
N GLN A 416 -6.62 -40.60 -4.99
CA GLN A 416 -7.10 -41.64 -4.05
C GLN A 416 -6.13 -42.83 -3.87
N LYS A 417 -5.16 -43.02 -4.78
CA LYS A 417 -4.25 -44.18 -4.75
C LYS A 417 -2.89 -43.90 -4.12
N SER A 418 -2.42 -42.65 -4.10
CA SER A 418 -1.06 -42.31 -3.64
C SER A 418 -1.05 -41.44 -2.39
N GLY A 419 -2.17 -40.82 -2.00
CA GLY A 419 -2.19 -39.87 -0.89
C GLY A 419 -1.33 -38.62 -1.14
N PHE A 420 -0.85 -38.41 -2.37
CA PHE A 420 -0.06 -37.25 -2.78
C PHE A 420 -0.87 -36.34 -3.71
N LEU A 421 -0.76 -35.04 -3.48
CA LEU A 421 -1.16 -34.00 -4.43
C LEU A 421 -0.36 -34.16 -5.72
N THR A 422 -1.03 -34.50 -6.81
CA THR A 422 -0.38 -34.61 -8.13
C THR A 422 -1.00 -33.59 -9.08
N LEU A 423 -0.17 -32.68 -9.60
CA LEU A 423 -0.55 -31.52 -10.42
C LEU A 423 -0.60 -31.88 -11.92
N TYR A 424 -1.74 -31.81 -12.62
CA TYR A 424 -1.76 -31.90 -14.11
C TYR A 424 -2.97 -31.22 -14.76
N ARG A 425 -2.79 -30.51 -15.91
CA ARG A 425 -3.40 -30.91 -17.21
C ARG A 425 -3.01 -30.12 -18.49
N THR A 426 -1.95 -30.49 -19.22
CA THR A 426 -1.99 -30.42 -20.71
C THR A 426 -1.10 -31.50 -21.34
N ARG A 427 -1.66 -32.15 -22.37
CA ARG A 427 -1.20 -33.21 -23.30
C ARG A 427 0.26 -33.71 -23.30
N LYS A 428 1.28 -32.88 -23.09
CA LYS A 428 2.72 -33.27 -23.20
C LYS A 428 3.22 -34.22 -22.11
N LEU A 429 2.45 -34.42 -21.04
CA LEU A 429 2.83 -35.33 -19.97
C LEU A 429 2.17 -36.71 -20.06
N ILE A 430 1.16 -36.88 -20.92
CA ILE A 430 0.68 -38.23 -21.31
C ILE A 430 1.79 -38.97 -22.06
N GLU A 431 2.60 -38.26 -22.86
CA GLU A 431 3.76 -38.83 -23.56
C GLU A 431 4.87 -39.24 -22.58
N VAL A 432 5.18 -38.39 -21.59
CA VAL A 432 6.20 -38.70 -20.56
C VAL A 432 5.77 -39.81 -19.61
N ILE A 433 4.48 -39.92 -19.28
CA ILE A 433 3.93 -41.04 -18.50
C ILE A 433 3.88 -42.33 -19.33
N GLN A 434 3.55 -42.27 -20.63
CA GLN A 434 3.60 -43.46 -21.49
C GLN A 434 5.02 -43.99 -21.68
N GLU A 435 6.04 -43.11 -21.74
CA GLU A 435 7.45 -43.52 -21.76
C GLU A 435 7.94 -44.10 -20.42
N ALA A 436 7.45 -43.59 -19.28
CA ALA A 436 7.77 -44.12 -17.95
C ALA A 436 7.02 -45.41 -17.59
N VAL A 437 5.82 -45.63 -18.13
CA VAL A 437 5.00 -46.84 -17.89
C VAL A 437 5.39 -48.02 -18.80
N CYS A 438 6.17 -47.79 -19.85
CA CYS A 438 6.70 -48.86 -20.72
C CYS A 438 8.14 -49.29 -20.36
N SER A 439 8.68 -48.83 -19.24
CA SER A 439 10.04 -49.17 -18.76
C SER A 439 10.09 -49.94 -17.43
N GLU A 440 8.96 -50.53 -17.00
CA GLU A 440 8.93 -51.63 -16.01
C GLU A 440 8.53 -52.96 -16.64
#